data_AF-A0A2T1C081-F1
#
_entry.id   AF-A0A2T1C081-F1
#
_cell.length_a   1.000
_cell.length_b   1.000
_cell.length_c   1.000
_cell.angle_alpha   90.00
_cell.angle_beta   90.00
_cell.angle_gamma   90.00
#
_symmetry.space_group_name_H-M   'P 1'
#
loop_
_entity.id
_entity.type
_entity.pdbx_description
1 polymer ?
#
loop_
_entity_poly.entity_id
_entity_poly.type
_entity_poly.pdbx_seq_one_letter_code
_entity_poly.pdbx_strand_id
1 'polypeptide(L)'
;MIQALFELQNCSKNWNNGAFSTQGYSIETSGESEPTLNQYRQQRTFCCPNGEERLFEQHVKLRAYNWRIHFLPENPSKPLLVGYIGRHLPTVNYKT
;
A
#
# COMPACT_ATOMS: atom_id res chain seq x y z
N MET A 1 6.18 -9.71 -9.21
CA MET A 1 5.49 -8.40 -9.25
C MET A 1 4.06 -8.55 -9.77
N ILE A 2 3.87 -9.03 -11.01
CA ILE A 2 2.54 -9.18 -11.64
C ILE A 2 1.57 -9.99 -10.76
N GLN A 3 2.01 -11.12 -10.18
CA GLN A 3 1.16 -11.92 -9.29
C GLN A 3 0.61 -11.12 -8.11
N ALA A 4 1.42 -10.27 -7.48
CA ALA A 4 0.97 -9.48 -6.33
C ALA A 4 -0.09 -8.43 -6.70
N LEU A 5 -0.04 -7.89 -7.93
CA LEU A 5 -1.08 -6.99 -8.44
C LEU A 5 -2.38 -7.76 -8.71
N PHE A 6 -2.30 -9.00 -9.22
CA PHE A 6 -3.49 -9.85 -9.36
C PHE A 6 -4.12 -10.19 -8.02
N GLU A 7 -3.31 -10.53 -7.01
CA GLU A 7 -3.81 -10.79 -5.65
C GLU A 7 -4.47 -9.54 -5.04
N LEU A 8 -3.85 -8.36 -5.16
CA LEU A 8 -4.48 -7.10 -4.74
C LEU A 8 -5.79 -6.83 -5.46
N GLN A 9 -5.85 -7.08 -6.77
CA GLN A 9 -7.08 -6.97 -7.53
C GLN A 9 -8.15 -7.96 -7.03
N ASN A 10 -7.77 -9.19 -6.69
CA ASN A 10 -8.70 -10.17 -6.14
C ASN A 10 -9.22 -9.76 -4.76
N CYS A 11 -8.36 -9.25 -3.87
CA CYS A 11 -8.77 -8.66 -2.59
C CYS A 11 -9.84 -7.59 -2.81
N SER A 12 -9.56 -6.67 -3.75
CA SER A 12 -10.44 -5.58 -4.12
C SER A 12 -11.78 -6.05 -4.70
N LYS A 13 -11.78 -7.06 -5.58
CA LYS A 13 -13.01 -7.61 -6.16
C LYS A 13 -13.90 -8.32 -5.15
N ASN A 14 -13.30 -8.94 -4.15
CA ASN A 14 -14.02 -9.68 -3.12
C ASN A 14 -14.40 -8.80 -1.91
N TRP A 15 -13.97 -7.54 -1.89
CA TRP A 15 -14.27 -6.60 -0.83
C TRP A 15 -15.68 -6.03 -0.99
N ASN A 16 -16.64 -6.62 -0.27
CA ASN A 16 -18.06 -6.25 -0.38
C ASN A 16 -18.55 -5.38 0.80
N ASN A 17 -17.95 -5.51 1.98
CA ASN A 17 -18.33 -4.76 3.19
C ASN A 17 -17.17 -4.74 4.20
N GLY A 18 -17.23 -3.85 5.19
CA GLY A 18 -16.28 -3.76 6.29
C GLY A 18 -14.92 -3.20 5.90
N ALA A 19 -13.92 -3.40 6.75
CA ALA A 19 -12.55 -2.98 6.49
C ALA A 19 -11.90 -3.83 5.38
N PHE A 20 -11.06 -3.21 4.55
CA PHE A 20 -10.27 -3.92 3.56
C PHE A 20 -9.31 -4.90 4.27
N SER A 21 -9.26 -6.14 3.79
CA SER A 21 -8.40 -7.18 4.34
C SER A 21 -7.73 -7.98 3.23
N THR A 22 -6.47 -8.32 3.45
CA THR A 22 -5.64 -9.20 2.61
C THR A 22 -5.50 -10.59 3.21
N GLN A 23 -6.19 -10.87 4.32
CA GLN A 23 -6.18 -12.18 4.96
C GLN A 23 -6.72 -13.25 4.01
N GLY A 24 -5.99 -14.36 3.88
CA GLY A 24 -6.34 -15.46 2.99
C GLY A 24 -5.83 -15.33 1.56
N TYR A 25 -5.17 -14.22 1.21
CA TYR A 25 -4.51 -14.03 -0.08
C TYR A 25 -3.00 -14.27 0.02
N SER A 26 -2.37 -14.62 -1.09
CA SER A 26 -0.93 -14.92 -1.14
C SER A 26 -0.08 -13.64 -1.25
N ILE A 27 -0.41 -12.62 -0.46
CA ILE A 27 0.33 -11.35 -0.37
C ILE A 27 0.63 -10.98 1.09
N GLU A 28 1.85 -10.52 1.33
CA GLU A 28 2.24 -9.99 2.63
C GLU A 28 2.06 -8.47 2.64
N THR A 29 1.17 -7.98 3.51
CA THR A 29 0.93 -6.55 3.70
C THR A 29 1.29 -6.07 5.10
N SER A 30 1.74 -4.82 5.19
CA SER A 30 1.94 -4.12 6.46
C SER A 30 1.72 -2.62 6.30
N GLY A 31 1.51 -1.93 7.42
CA GLY A 31 1.56 -0.47 7.49
C GLY A 31 2.97 0.02 7.84
N GLU A 32 3.17 1.33 7.69
CA GLU A 32 4.35 2.01 8.22
C GLU A 32 4.25 2.18 9.74
N SER A 33 5.39 2.22 10.42
CA SER A 33 5.42 2.50 11.85
C SER A 33 5.21 3.99 12.13
N GLU A 34 4.64 4.33 13.28
CA GLU A 34 4.44 5.73 13.69
C GLU A 34 5.74 6.55 13.67
N PRO A 35 6.90 6.07 14.17
CA PRO A 35 8.16 6.81 14.04
C PRO A 35 8.58 7.05 12.58
N THR A 36 8.31 6.08 11.69
CA THR A 36 8.61 6.22 10.26
C THR A 36 7.71 7.27 9.62
N LEU A 37 6.41 7.25 9.93
CA LEU A 37 5.48 8.25 9.44
C LEU A 37 5.83 9.64 9.97
N ASN A 38 6.22 9.78 11.24
CA ASN A 38 6.61 11.08 11.80
C ASN A 38 7.77 11.72 11.04
N GLN A 39 8.73 10.91 10.56
CA GLN A 39 9.89 11.43 9.83
C GLN A 39 9.69 11.49 8.30
N TYR A 40 8.96 10.52 7.72
CA TYR A 40 8.93 10.31 6.27
C TYR A 40 7.51 10.32 5.67
N ARG A 41 6.53 10.91 6.36
CA ARG A 41 5.13 11.03 5.92
C ARG A 41 5.01 11.47 4.46
N GLN A 42 5.71 12.53 4.09
CA GLN A 42 5.62 13.13 2.75
C GLN A 42 5.99 12.15 1.63
N GLN A 43 6.91 11.20 1.88
CA GLN A 43 7.28 10.19 0.88
C GLN A 43 6.22 9.11 0.67
N ARG A 44 5.24 9.01 1.58
CA ARG A 44 4.06 8.15 1.47
C ARG A 44 2.79 8.94 1.16
N THR A 45 2.89 10.26 1.00
CA THR A 45 1.76 11.09 0.61
C THR A 45 1.78 11.25 -0.90
N PHE A 46 0.67 10.91 -1.55
CA PHE A 46 0.54 10.99 -3.01
C PHE A 46 -0.75 11.74 -3.38
N CYS A 47 -0.70 12.46 -4.50
CA CYS A 47 -1.86 13.13 -5.06
C CYS A 47 -2.81 12.11 -5.70
N CYS A 48 -4.05 12.07 -5.22
CA CYS A 48 -5.11 11.23 -5.75
C CYS A 48 -5.74 11.87 -7.00
N PRO A 49 -6.49 11.09 -7.81
CA PRO A 49 -7.13 11.61 -9.03
C PRO A 49 -8.13 12.76 -8.79
N ASN A 50 -8.63 12.90 -7.56
CA ASN A 50 -9.50 14.00 -7.15
C ASN A 50 -8.73 15.28 -6.78
N GLY A 51 -7.39 15.28 -6.88
CA GLY A 51 -6.53 16.40 -6.50
C GLY A 51 -6.18 16.48 -5.01
N GLU A 52 -6.69 15.55 -4.19
CA GLU A 52 -6.36 15.51 -2.76
C GLU A 52 -5.07 14.74 -2.51
N GLU A 53 -4.22 15.24 -1.62
CA GLU A 53 -3.07 14.51 -1.12
C GLU A 53 -3.50 13.55 0.01
N ARG A 54 -3.22 12.26 -0.16
CA ARG A 54 -3.56 11.23 0.84
C ARG A 54 -2.34 10.41 1.21
N LEU A 55 -2.36 9.87 2.43
CA LEU A 55 -1.30 9.02 2.96
C LEU A 55 -1.53 7.55 2.58
N PHE A 56 -0.55 6.93 1.94
CA PHE A 56 -0.54 5.54 1.51
C PHE A 56 0.42 4.74 2.40
N GLU A 57 0.04 4.56 3.67
CA GLU A 57 0.87 3.84 4.66
C GLU A 57 0.88 2.32 4.44
N GLN A 58 -0.21 1.75 3.91
CA GLN A 58 -0.32 0.32 3.66
C GLN A 58 0.48 -0.06 2.43
N HIS A 59 1.18 -1.19 2.51
CA HIS A 59 1.99 -1.66 1.40
C HIS A 59 2.13 -3.18 1.33
N VAL A 60 2.24 -3.70 0.11
CA VAL A 60 2.63 -5.10 -0.16
C VAL A 60 4.14 -5.22 -0.19
N LYS A 61 4.69 -6.27 0.41
CA LYS A 61 6.14 -6.57 0.37
C LYS A 61 6.48 -7.52 -0.77
N LEU A 62 7.26 -7.03 -1.75
CA LEU A 62 7.85 -7.84 -2.80
C LEU A 62 9.31 -8.18 -2.43
N ARG A 63 9.49 -9.16 -1.55
CA ARG A 63 10.79 -9.49 -0.93
C ARG A 63 11.89 -9.81 -1.95
N ALA A 64 11.57 -10.55 -3.01
CA ALA A 64 12.54 -10.96 -4.04
C ALA A 64 13.29 -9.78 -4.69
N TYR A 65 12.68 -8.58 -4.71
CA TYR A 65 13.27 -7.39 -5.35
C TYR A 65 13.51 -6.25 -4.35
N ASN A 66 13.20 -6.46 -3.07
CA ASN A 66 13.06 -5.41 -2.06
C ASN A 66 12.16 -4.24 -2.53
N TRP A 67 11.06 -4.57 -3.19
CA TRP A 67 10.07 -3.60 -3.66
C TRP A 67 8.87 -3.54 -2.73
N ARG A 68 8.14 -2.42 -2.78
CA ARG A 68 6.87 -2.18 -2.12
C ARG A 68 5.85 -1.66 -3.12
N ILE A 69 4.60 -2.05 -2.91
CA ILE A 69 3.44 -1.46 -3.58
C ILE A 69 2.67 -0.73 -2.49
N HIS A 70 2.73 0.60 -2.46
CA HIS A 70 1.96 1.42 -1.52
C HIS A 70 0.56 1.66 -2.08
N PHE A 71 -0.45 1.35 -1.29
CA PHE A 71 -1.84 1.43 -1.69
C PHE A 71 -2.72 2.05 -0.60
N LEU A 72 -3.89 2.53 -1.02
CA LEU A 72 -4.91 3.11 -0.16
C LEU A 72 -6.26 2.49 -0.52
N PRO A 73 -6.90 1.73 0.39
CA PRO A 73 -8.29 1.33 0.23
C PRO A 73 -9.21 2.56 0.37
N GLU A 74 -10.08 2.82 -0.61
CA GLU A 74 -11.03 3.94 -0.52
C GLU A 74 -12.40 3.46 -0.02
N ASN A 75 -13.13 2.67 -0.82
CA ASN A 75 -14.42 2.10 -0.44
C ASN A 75 -14.74 0.87 -1.31
N PRO A 76 -15.66 -0.03 -0.91
CA PRO A 76 -15.99 -1.22 -1.69
C PRO A 76 -16.35 -0.97 -3.17
N SER A 77 -16.92 0.21 -3.51
CA SER A 77 -17.28 0.57 -4.90
C SER A 77 -16.11 1.17 -5.71
N LYS A 78 -15.09 1.68 -5.04
CA LYS A 78 -13.80 2.17 -5.59
C LYS A 78 -12.69 1.62 -4.71
N PRO A 79 -12.30 0.37 -4.94
CA PRO A 79 -11.72 -0.43 -3.87
C PRO A 79 -10.31 -0.02 -3.48
N LEU A 80 -9.48 0.46 -4.41
CA LEU A 80 -8.06 0.67 -4.11
C LEU A 80 -7.40 1.66 -5.07
N LEU A 81 -6.58 2.55 -4.52
CA LEU A 81 -5.63 3.38 -5.24
C LEU A 81 -4.20 2.91 -4.97
N VAL A 82 -3.34 2.97 -5.99
CA VAL A 82 -1.90 2.71 -5.85
C VAL A 82 -1.16 4.03 -5.96
N GLY A 83 -0.41 4.39 -4.91
CA GLY A 83 0.35 5.64 -4.86
C GLY A 83 1.80 5.47 -5.34
N TYR A 84 2.40 4.29 -5.12
CA TYR A 84 3.79 4.03 -5.49
C TYR A 84 4.07 2.54 -5.68
N ILE A 85 4.86 2.21 -6.71
CA ILE A 85 5.43 0.89 -6.94
C ILE A 85 6.93 1.06 -7.18
N GLY A 86 7.76 0.49 -6.32
CA GLY A 86 9.19 0.58 -6.50
C GLY A 86 9.99 0.05 -5.32
N ARG A 87 11.26 0.44 -5.23
CA ARG A 87 12.15 0.04 -4.14
C ARG A 87 11.60 0.52 -2.79
N HIS A 88 11.91 -0.24 -1.74
CA HIS A 88 11.58 0.11 -0.36
C HIS A 88 12.05 1.53 -0.02
N LEU A 89 11.10 2.39 0.37
CA LEU A 89 11.37 3.77 0.76
C LEU A 89 12.10 3.81 2.12
N PRO A 90 12.90 4.85 2.39
CA PRO A 90 13.57 5.02 3.68
C PRO A 90 12.61 4.95 4.87
N THR A 91 13.07 4.35 5.96
CA THR A 91 12.38 4.32 7.26
C THR A 91 13.36 4.70 8.37
N VAL A 92 12.87 4.87 9.61
CA VAL A 92 13.77 5.17 10.75
C VAL A 92 14.81 4.08 10.97
N ASN A 93 14.47 2.82 10.67
CA ASN A 93 15.34 1.66 10.83
C ASN A 93 16.17 1.36 9.58
N TYR A 94 15.78 1.88 8.42
CA TYR A 94 16.43 1.62 7.13
C TYR A 94 16.52 2.91 6.33
N LYS A 95 17.62 3.64 6.48
CA LYS A 95 17.81 4.99 5.91
C LYS A 95 18.22 5.01 4.43
N THR A 96 18.07 3.87 3.74
CA THR A 96 18.70 3.48 2.45
C THR A 96 20.20 3.25 2.50
#